data_AF-A0AAE0WN30-F1
#
_entry.id   AF-A0AAE0WN30-F1
#
_cell.length_a   1.000
_cell.length_b   1.000
_cell.length_c   1.000
_cell.angle_alpha   90.00
_cell.angle_beta   90.00
_cell.angle_gamma   90.00
#
_symmetry.space_group_name_H-M   'P 1'
#
loop_
_entity.id
_entity.type
_entity.pdbx_description
1 polymer ?
#
loop_
_entity_poly.entity_id
_entity_poly.type
_entity_poly.pdbx_seq_one_letter_code
_entity_poly.pdbx_strand_id
1 'polypeptide(L)'
;MPSLQSRKRRAEPADDDDVSGEESPEPQTQRRRTTQHQDDEEEDYGGDHGNGTDSNTDQMVKKLVRLALACEYQRRPIRRTDISEKVLGTAGGRRFKDVFAQTQLQLRSVFGMEMVELPAREKVTLAQKRAAKSQSQSKTPPAAYVLISILPHAFHDPQILGPPSIPTAEEESKYISIYTVLVSLISLSGGQLPVTKMERYLRRLQMEDNTPVTGYAKTELLLKRLEKEGYITKIKELVGAGDEDVFWVIGPRGRVEVGDDGVKGLARTVYGEMGEEGQDDLERRMGRSLGLNDRAPVKSTEQDGGGGQKKRGRKRKEVDEEQEEEDDEDDDKE
;
A
#
# COMPACT_ATOMS: atom_id res chain seq x y z
N MET A 1 38.50 -40.70 17.34
CA MET A 1 39.38 -40.65 16.15
C MET A 1 38.58 -40.11 14.97
N PRO A 2 38.75 -38.83 14.58
CA PRO A 2 38.17 -38.27 13.35
C PRO A 2 39.24 -37.97 12.29
N SER A 3 38.87 -38.16 11.02
CA SER A 3 39.58 -37.76 9.79
C SER A 3 38.51 -37.02 8.94
N LEU A 4 38.73 -36.05 8.04
CA LEU A 4 39.76 -35.52 7.13
C LEU A 4 39.29 -34.07 6.79
N GLN A 5 39.96 -33.13 6.12
CA GLN A 5 41.29 -32.93 5.53
C GLN A 5 41.40 -31.42 5.20
N SER A 6 42.64 -30.94 5.09
CA SER A 6 43.02 -29.52 5.03
C SER A 6 43.81 -29.20 3.75
N ARG A 7 43.60 -27.97 3.24
CA ARG A 7 44.54 -27.01 2.58
C ARG A 7 45.43 -27.42 1.39
N LYS A 8 45.07 -26.83 0.23
CA LYS A 8 45.79 -25.80 -0.60
C LYS A 8 47.33 -25.79 -0.60
N ARG A 9 47.96 -25.96 -1.77
CA ARG A 9 49.35 -25.57 -2.09
C ARG A 9 49.46 -24.88 -3.46
N ARG A 10 50.45 -23.98 -3.55
CA ARG A 10 50.88 -23.07 -4.63
C ARG A 10 52.15 -23.63 -5.30
N ALA A 11 52.37 -23.34 -6.59
CA ALA A 11 53.69 -23.36 -7.24
C ALA A 11 53.70 -22.50 -8.53
N GLU A 12 54.83 -21.84 -8.79
CA GLU A 12 55.33 -21.25 -10.06
C GLU A 12 56.75 -21.83 -10.34
N PRO A 13 57.53 -21.37 -11.33
CA PRO A 13 57.41 -21.41 -12.81
C PRO A 13 58.65 -22.10 -13.45
N ALA A 14 58.73 -22.20 -14.79
CA ALA A 14 59.98 -22.56 -15.51
C ALA A 14 60.01 -21.99 -16.95
N ASP A 15 61.19 -21.49 -17.33
CA ASP A 15 61.61 -20.78 -18.56
C ASP A 15 62.39 -21.69 -19.56
N ASP A 16 62.71 -21.09 -20.73
CA ASP A 16 63.77 -21.41 -21.73
C ASP A 16 63.50 -22.56 -22.75
N ASP A 17 63.86 -22.52 -24.05
CA ASP A 17 64.40 -21.53 -25.00
C ASP A 17 64.37 -22.17 -26.43
N ASP A 18 64.74 -21.38 -27.46
CA ASP A 18 65.35 -21.78 -28.76
C ASP A 18 64.54 -21.71 -30.09
N VAL A 19 65.24 -21.32 -31.17
CA VAL A 19 64.89 -20.42 -32.29
C VAL A 19 64.91 -21.06 -33.71
N SER A 20 64.52 -20.25 -34.72
CA SER A 20 64.73 -20.30 -36.21
C SER A 20 63.52 -20.74 -37.08
N GLY A 21 63.10 -20.11 -38.20
CA GLY A 21 63.47 -18.92 -38.99
C GLY A 21 62.62 -18.83 -40.29
N GLU A 22 62.46 -17.60 -40.84
CA GLU A 22 61.96 -17.21 -42.21
C GLU A 22 60.43 -17.29 -42.46
N GLU A 23 59.67 -16.34 -43.04
CA GLU A 23 59.89 -15.32 -44.08
C GLU A 23 58.72 -14.26 -44.05
N SER A 24 58.96 -13.00 -44.46
CA SER A 24 58.01 -11.85 -44.56
C SER A 24 57.17 -11.90 -45.86
N PRO A 25 56.04 -11.14 -46.11
CA PRO A 25 55.85 -9.70 -45.80
C PRO A 25 54.42 -9.20 -45.39
N GLU A 26 54.40 -7.97 -44.85
CA GLU A 26 53.29 -7.07 -44.45
C GLU A 26 52.41 -6.53 -45.63
N PRO A 27 51.46 -5.55 -45.47
CA PRO A 27 50.66 -5.08 -44.31
C PRO A 27 49.15 -4.91 -44.62
N GLN A 28 48.27 -4.85 -43.59
CA GLN A 28 47.03 -4.03 -43.69
C GLN A 28 46.72 -3.31 -42.38
N THR A 29 46.66 -1.99 -42.49
CA THR A 29 46.49 -0.98 -41.44
C THR A 29 45.09 -1.00 -40.82
N GLN A 30 44.98 -1.23 -39.52
CA GLN A 30 43.75 -1.01 -38.76
C GLN A 30 43.61 0.46 -38.34
N ARG A 31 42.56 1.12 -38.85
CA ARG A 31 42.10 2.43 -38.38
C ARG A 31 41.49 2.29 -36.99
N ARG A 32 42.22 2.79 -35.99
CA ARG A 32 41.75 3.03 -34.62
C ARG A 32 40.81 4.23 -34.63
N ARG A 33 39.49 4.00 -34.57
CA ARG A 33 38.50 5.06 -34.34
C ARG A 33 38.28 5.21 -32.84
N THR A 34 38.72 6.36 -32.33
CA THR A 34 38.50 6.87 -30.98
C THR A 34 37.00 6.96 -30.70
N THR A 35 36.51 6.21 -29.71
CA THR A 35 35.25 6.47 -29.02
C THR A 35 35.57 7.27 -27.77
N GLN A 36 35.27 8.57 -27.78
CA GLN A 36 35.34 9.41 -26.60
C GLN A 36 34.22 10.45 -26.66
N HIS A 37 33.45 10.48 -25.56
CA HIS A 37 32.50 11.49 -25.13
C HIS A 37 31.22 11.66 -25.95
N GLN A 38 30.14 11.09 -25.40
CA GLN A 38 28.78 11.57 -25.63
C GLN A 38 28.35 12.23 -24.32
N ASP A 39 27.98 13.50 -24.44
CA ASP A 39 27.63 14.40 -23.35
C ASP A 39 26.41 13.88 -22.58
N ASP A 40 26.59 13.65 -21.28
CA ASP A 40 25.49 13.63 -20.32
C ASP A 40 25.14 15.11 -20.04
N GLU A 41 23.99 15.54 -20.54
CA GLU A 41 23.38 16.83 -20.22
C GLU A 41 22.95 16.82 -18.73
N GLU A 42 23.90 17.09 -17.84
CA GLU A 42 23.59 17.59 -16.49
C GLU A 42 23.12 19.04 -16.63
N GLU A 43 21.80 19.25 -16.63
CA GLU A 43 21.22 20.58 -16.42
C GLU A 43 21.51 21.06 -14.98
N ASP A 44 22.73 21.54 -14.77
CA ASP A 44 23.11 22.40 -13.65
C ASP A 44 22.42 23.75 -13.82
N TYR A 45 21.22 23.88 -13.25
CA TYR A 45 20.59 25.19 -13.08
C TYR A 45 21.31 25.93 -11.94
N GLY A 46 22.34 26.67 -12.35
CA GLY A 46 23.09 27.62 -11.54
C GLY A 46 22.17 28.55 -10.76
N GLY A 47 22.44 28.62 -9.45
CA GLY A 47 21.72 29.44 -8.49
C GLY A 47 21.99 30.93 -8.69
N ASP A 48 20.91 31.70 -8.72
CA ASP A 48 20.91 33.11 -8.35
C ASP A 48 20.19 33.27 -7.01
N HIS A 49 20.87 33.91 -6.06
CA HIS A 49 20.49 33.99 -4.67
C HIS A 49 19.51 35.16 -4.43
N GLY A 50 18.22 34.83 -4.26
CA GLY A 50 17.22 35.74 -3.72
C GLY A 50 16.22 35.01 -2.82
N ASN A 51 16.26 35.29 -1.51
CA ASN A 51 15.35 34.80 -0.46
C ASN A 51 15.48 33.30 -0.07
N GLY A 52 16.55 32.96 0.67
CA GLY A 52 17.11 31.61 0.83
C GLY A 52 16.36 30.59 1.71
N THR A 53 15.15 30.86 2.20
CA THR A 53 14.34 29.87 2.97
C THR A 53 13.02 29.55 2.29
N ASP A 54 12.32 30.57 1.76
CA ASP A 54 11.09 30.38 0.99
C ASP A 54 11.37 29.72 -0.37
N SER A 55 12.40 30.16 -1.08
CA SER A 55 12.79 29.57 -2.38
C SER A 55 13.14 28.09 -2.30
N ASN A 56 13.82 27.67 -1.23
CA ASN A 56 14.17 26.26 -0.99
C ASN A 56 12.91 25.43 -0.68
N THR A 57 11.97 26.00 0.09
CA THR A 57 10.69 25.35 0.40
C THR A 57 9.83 25.19 -0.84
N ASP A 58 9.75 26.22 -1.68
CA ASP A 58 9.03 26.17 -2.96
C ASP A 58 9.60 25.11 -3.91
N GLN A 59 10.92 24.95 -3.95
CA GLN A 59 11.56 23.88 -4.72
C GLN A 59 11.19 22.49 -4.18
N MET A 60 11.16 22.30 -2.86
CA MET A 60 10.72 21.04 -2.23
C MET A 60 9.24 20.77 -2.52
N VAL A 61 8.38 21.79 -2.48
CA VAL A 61 6.95 21.66 -2.85
C VAL A 61 6.82 21.22 -4.30
N LYS A 62 7.50 21.87 -5.24
CA LYS A 62 7.50 21.48 -6.66
C LYS A 62 8.01 20.04 -6.86
N LYS A 63 9.07 19.64 -6.14
CA LYS A 63 9.59 18.26 -6.16
C LYS A 63 8.56 17.26 -5.63
N LEU A 64 7.86 17.57 -4.53
CA LEU A 64 6.83 16.68 -3.97
C LEU A 64 5.62 16.56 -4.89
N VAL A 65 5.16 17.66 -5.49
CA VAL A 65 4.08 17.64 -6.50
C VAL A 65 4.45 16.74 -7.68
N ARG A 66 5.64 16.92 -8.27
CA ARG A 66 6.10 16.07 -9.38
C ARG A 66 6.21 14.60 -8.98
N LEU A 67 6.73 14.32 -7.79
CA LEU A 67 6.81 12.96 -7.26
C LEU A 67 5.40 12.35 -7.12
N ALA A 68 4.44 13.10 -6.57
CA ALA A 68 3.07 12.63 -6.38
C ALA A 68 2.40 12.31 -7.73
N LEU A 69 2.50 13.21 -8.71
CA LEU A 69 1.95 13.00 -10.06
C LEU A 69 2.60 11.80 -10.77
N ALA A 70 3.92 11.64 -10.66
CA ALA A 70 4.63 10.51 -11.25
C ALA A 70 4.26 9.18 -10.58
N CYS A 71 4.09 9.18 -9.26
CA CYS A 71 3.61 8.02 -8.52
C CYS A 71 2.19 7.65 -8.92
N GLU A 72 1.29 8.63 -9.10
CA GLU A 72 -0.07 8.36 -9.54
C GLU A 72 -0.12 7.83 -10.96
N TYR A 73 0.63 8.44 -11.87
CA TYR A 73 0.85 7.95 -13.23
C TYR A 73 1.26 6.44 -13.20
N GLN A 74 2.26 6.09 -12.39
CA GLN A 74 2.69 4.69 -12.30
C GLN A 74 1.78 3.78 -11.44
N ARG A 75 0.69 4.29 -10.87
CA ARG A 75 -0.10 3.63 -9.82
C ARG A 75 0.74 3.05 -8.69
N ARG A 76 1.69 3.84 -8.18
CA ARG A 76 2.57 3.46 -7.07
C ARG A 76 2.25 4.26 -5.82
N PRO A 77 2.23 3.62 -4.63
CA PRO A 77 2.11 4.35 -3.38
C PRO A 77 3.34 5.26 -3.18
N ILE A 78 3.09 6.47 -2.68
CA ILE A 78 4.10 7.48 -2.37
C ILE A 78 4.67 7.14 -0.99
N ARG A 79 5.86 6.51 -0.95
CA ARG A 79 6.48 6.06 0.30
C ARG A 79 7.16 7.22 1.03
N ARG A 80 7.13 7.20 2.36
CA ARG A 80 7.84 8.20 3.18
C ARG A 80 9.36 8.19 2.95
N THR A 81 9.94 7.02 2.66
CA THR A 81 11.35 6.88 2.28
C THR A 81 11.66 7.69 1.03
N ASP A 82 10.83 7.53 -0.01
CA ASP A 82 11.01 8.20 -1.29
C ASP A 82 10.84 9.72 -1.16
N ILE A 83 9.90 10.17 -0.32
CA ILE A 83 9.76 11.60 0.01
C ILE A 83 11.03 12.11 0.70
N SER A 84 11.54 11.36 1.67
CA SER A 84 12.73 11.77 2.43
C SER A 84 13.97 11.84 1.55
N GLU A 85 14.18 10.85 0.69
CA GLU A 85 15.34 10.76 -0.21
C GLU A 85 15.26 11.75 -1.37
N LYS A 86 14.11 11.87 -2.04
CA LYS A 86 13.98 12.61 -3.31
C LYS A 86 13.53 14.06 -3.14
N VAL A 87 12.89 14.40 -2.02
CA VAL A 87 12.33 15.74 -1.79
C VAL A 87 13.07 16.47 -0.69
N LEU A 88 13.16 15.86 0.50
CA LEU A 88 13.62 16.55 1.71
C LEU A 88 15.14 16.46 1.92
N GLY A 89 15.79 15.41 1.40
CA GLY A 89 17.18 15.09 1.70
C GLY A 89 17.42 14.64 3.15
N THR A 90 18.69 14.45 3.50
CA THR A 90 19.14 13.90 4.80
C THR A 90 18.74 14.73 6.02
N ALA A 91 18.53 16.05 5.88
CA ALA A 91 18.20 16.96 7.00
C ALA A 91 16.79 17.57 6.93
N GLY A 92 16.00 17.29 5.88
CA GLY A 92 14.74 18.00 5.61
C GLY A 92 13.51 17.49 6.35
N GLY A 93 13.61 16.44 7.16
CA GLY A 93 12.48 15.82 7.86
C GLY A 93 11.66 16.80 8.71
N ARG A 94 12.31 17.82 9.30
CA ARG A 94 11.65 18.84 10.15
C ARG A 94 10.73 19.77 9.36
N ARG A 95 10.99 19.95 8.06
CA ARG A 95 10.22 20.81 7.15
C ARG A 95 9.09 20.08 6.44
N PHE A 96 8.96 18.75 6.62
CA PHE A 96 7.97 17.94 5.92
C PHE A 96 6.54 18.46 6.12
N LYS A 97 6.17 18.86 7.34
CA LYS A 97 4.80 19.32 7.64
C LYS A 97 4.43 20.55 6.81
N ASP A 98 5.32 21.52 6.71
CA ASP A 98 5.09 22.76 5.98
C ASP A 98 5.09 22.52 4.47
N VAL A 99 6.07 21.73 3.98
CA VAL A 99 6.14 21.31 2.57
C VAL A 99 4.90 20.51 2.15
N PHE A 100 4.41 19.62 3.02
CA PHE A 100 3.22 18.81 2.77
C PHE A 100 1.98 19.68 2.69
N ALA A 101 1.79 20.62 3.64
CA ALA A 101 0.66 21.53 3.63
C ALA A 101 0.61 22.39 2.36
N GLN A 102 1.75 22.96 1.96
CA GLN A 102 1.83 23.75 0.72
C GLN A 102 1.64 22.90 -0.54
N THR A 103 2.18 21.67 -0.56
CA THR A 103 1.94 20.72 -1.65
C THR A 103 0.46 20.38 -1.78
N GLN A 104 -0.25 20.14 -0.67
CA GLN A 104 -1.69 19.88 -0.71
C GLN A 104 -2.47 21.06 -1.30
N LEU A 105 -2.08 22.30 -0.99
CA LEU A 105 -2.72 23.48 -1.61
C LEU A 105 -2.51 23.49 -3.13
N GLN A 106 -1.28 23.26 -3.60
CA GLN A 106 -0.95 23.22 -5.04
C GLN A 106 -1.67 22.08 -5.77
N LEU A 107 -1.70 20.88 -5.19
CA LEU A 107 -2.40 19.73 -5.76
C LEU A 107 -3.90 20.00 -5.90
N ARG A 108 -4.52 20.59 -4.87
CA ARG A 108 -5.95 20.89 -4.89
C ARG A 108 -6.31 22.03 -5.84
N SER A 109 -5.53 23.11 -5.85
CA SER A 109 -5.86 24.30 -6.64
C SER A 109 -5.53 24.18 -8.12
N VAL A 110 -4.44 23.48 -8.47
CA VAL A 110 -3.96 23.38 -9.86
C VAL A 110 -4.41 22.08 -10.51
N PHE A 111 -4.31 20.96 -9.79
CA PHE A 111 -4.53 19.63 -10.36
C PHE A 111 -5.88 19.02 -10.00
N GLY A 112 -6.62 19.61 -9.04
CA GLY A 112 -7.86 19.01 -8.55
C GLY A 112 -7.63 17.65 -7.89
N MET A 113 -6.48 17.46 -7.24
CA MET A 113 -6.10 16.21 -6.58
C MET A 113 -5.66 16.46 -5.14
N GLU A 114 -5.66 15.40 -4.32
CA GLU A 114 -5.13 15.46 -2.96
C GLU A 114 -4.36 14.20 -2.59
N MET A 115 -3.31 14.37 -1.78
CA MET A 115 -2.58 13.24 -1.22
C MET A 115 -3.32 12.71 0.02
N VAL A 116 -3.73 11.45 -0.02
CA VAL A 116 -4.39 10.76 1.09
C VAL A 116 -3.49 9.69 1.68
N GLU A 117 -3.48 9.60 3.00
CA GLU A 117 -2.74 8.57 3.73
C GLU A 117 -3.33 7.18 3.46
N LEU A 118 -2.48 6.24 3.06
CA LEU A 118 -2.89 4.85 2.97
C LEU A 118 -2.95 4.25 4.37
N PRO A 119 -4.05 3.57 4.74
CA PRO A 119 -4.14 2.85 6.00
C PRO A 119 -2.95 1.89 6.17
N ALA A 120 -2.42 1.79 7.38
CA ALA A 120 -1.43 0.76 7.67
C ALA A 120 -2.01 -0.61 7.30
N ARG A 121 -1.18 -1.48 6.69
CA ARG A 121 -1.59 -2.86 6.39
C ARG A 121 -2.16 -3.49 7.64
N GLU A 122 -3.39 -3.97 7.57
CA GLU A 122 -4.05 -4.55 8.73
C GLU A 122 -3.31 -5.79 9.19
N LYS A 123 -3.26 -5.92 10.51
CA LYS A 123 -2.80 -7.10 11.23
C LYS A 123 -3.95 -8.12 11.21
N VAL A 124 -4.08 -8.84 10.10
CA VAL A 124 -5.28 -9.66 9.86
C VAL A 124 -5.22 -11.03 10.53
N THR A 125 -4.04 -11.62 10.70
CA THR A 125 -3.90 -12.97 11.28
C THR A 125 -4.18 -12.97 12.79
N LEU A 126 -4.62 -14.10 13.33
CA LEU A 126 -4.89 -14.26 14.77
C LEU A 126 -3.65 -13.96 15.62
N ALA A 127 -2.47 -14.37 15.15
CA ALA A 127 -1.18 -14.07 15.77
C ALA A 127 -0.90 -12.55 15.79
N GLN A 128 -1.16 -11.85 14.68
CA GLN A 128 -0.97 -10.41 14.59
C GLN A 128 -2.02 -9.63 15.42
N LYS A 129 -3.26 -10.13 15.49
CA LYS A 129 -4.32 -9.56 16.34
C LYS A 129 -4.01 -9.74 17.83
N ARG A 130 -3.44 -10.87 18.25
CA ARG A 130 -2.97 -11.11 19.63
C ARG A 130 -1.77 -10.23 19.99
N ALA A 131 -0.79 -10.09 19.09
CA ALA A 131 0.36 -9.19 19.27
C ALA A 131 -0.01 -7.70 19.24
N ALA A 132 -1.12 -7.33 18.58
CA ALA A 132 -1.62 -5.95 18.57
C ALA A 132 -2.32 -5.56 19.88
N LYS A 133 -2.88 -6.52 20.63
CA LYS A 133 -3.48 -6.25 21.94
C LYS A 133 -2.45 -5.97 23.04
N SER A 134 -1.20 -6.41 22.87
CA SER A 134 -0.11 -6.18 23.83
C SER A 134 0.72 -4.91 23.54
N GLN A 135 0.59 -4.31 22.36
CA GLN A 135 1.24 -3.02 22.03
C GLN A 135 0.23 -1.89 22.14
N SER A 136 0.47 -0.96 23.08
CA SER A 136 -0.30 0.28 23.22
C SER A 136 -0.41 1.01 21.87
N GLN A 137 -1.59 1.53 21.56
CA GLN A 137 -1.93 2.29 20.34
C GLN A 137 -1.12 3.61 20.24
N SER A 138 0.19 3.56 20.05
CA SER A 138 0.92 4.71 19.50
C SER A 138 0.54 4.82 18.03
N LYS A 139 0.03 5.98 17.61
CA LYS A 139 -0.26 6.29 16.20
C LYS A 139 1.03 6.22 15.39
N THR A 140 1.33 5.05 14.85
CA THR A 140 2.45 4.87 13.92
C THR A 140 2.21 5.80 12.74
N PRO A 141 3.19 6.64 12.35
CA PRO A 141 3.01 7.55 11.23
C PRO A 141 2.67 6.77 9.95
N PRO A 142 1.89 7.37 9.04
CA PRO A 142 1.49 6.74 7.78
C PRO A 142 2.74 6.30 7.00
N ALA A 143 2.72 5.06 6.54
CA ALA A 143 3.85 4.47 5.81
C ALA A 143 3.90 4.97 4.36
N ALA A 144 2.75 5.31 3.78
CA ALA A 144 2.63 5.74 2.40
C ALA A 144 1.37 6.58 2.17
N TYR A 145 1.37 7.31 1.06
CA TYR A 145 0.25 8.11 0.56
C TYR A 145 -0.14 7.63 -0.84
N VAL A 146 -1.34 7.99 -1.29
CA VAL A 146 -1.81 7.89 -2.68
C VAL A 146 -2.37 9.24 -3.09
N LEU A 147 -2.39 9.55 -4.38
CA LEU A 147 -3.00 10.76 -4.90
C LEU A 147 -4.40 10.41 -5.42
N ILE A 148 -5.44 11.13 -5.00
CA ILE A 148 -6.81 10.91 -5.47
C ILE A 148 -7.37 12.18 -6.10
N SER A 149 -8.26 12.02 -7.08
CA SER A 149 -9.05 13.12 -7.64
C SER A 149 -10.04 13.64 -6.59
N ILE A 150 -10.14 14.96 -6.46
CA ILE A 150 -11.20 15.65 -5.71
C ILE A 150 -12.20 16.34 -6.63
N LEU A 151 -12.10 16.10 -7.93
CA LEU A 151 -13.06 16.64 -8.88
C LEU A 151 -14.46 16.03 -8.64
N PRO A 152 -15.54 16.80 -8.86
CA PRO A 152 -16.88 16.25 -8.84
C PRO A 152 -17.03 15.10 -9.84
N HIS A 153 -17.91 14.14 -9.53
CA HIS A 153 -18.15 12.95 -10.36
C HIS A 153 -18.45 13.27 -11.83
N ALA A 154 -19.08 14.41 -12.13
CA ALA A 154 -19.35 14.87 -13.50
C ALA A 154 -18.07 15.06 -14.35
N PHE A 155 -16.91 15.20 -13.72
CA PHE A 155 -15.61 15.38 -14.37
C PHE A 155 -14.74 14.12 -14.33
N HIS A 156 -15.29 12.97 -13.91
CA HIS A 156 -14.60 11.67 -13.95
C HIS A 156 -14.67 11.01 -15.34
N ASP A 157 -14.95 11.80 -16.38
CA ASP A 157 -14.89 11.34 -17.76
C ASP A 157 -13.43 10.97 -18.11
N PRO A 158 -13.18 9.79 -18.70
CA PRO A 158 -11.84 9.40 -19.15
C PRO A 158 -11.17 10.37 -20.15
N GLN A 159 -11.96 11.22 -20.83
CA GLN A 159 -11.43 12.31 -21.66
C GLN A 159 -10.86 13.47 -20.85
N ILE A 160 -11.32 13.64 -19.59
CA ILE A 160 -10.87 14.68 -18.67
C ILE A 160 -9.79 14.14 -17.73
N LEU A 161 -10.02 12.97 -17.14
CA LEU A 161 -9.08 12.24 -16.31
C LEU A 161 -8.48 11.09 -17.13
N GLY A 162 -7.38 11.37 -17.82
CA GLY A 162 -6.69 10.39 -18.66
C GLY A 162 -6.04 9.26 -17.86
N PRO A 163 -5.77 8.11 -18.52
CA PRO A 163 -5.20 6.94 -17.88
C PRO A 163 -3.81 7.20 -17.30
N PRO A 164 -3.51 6.69 -16.10
CA PRO A 164 -2.27 7.01 -15.40
C PRO A 164 -1.05 6.35 -16.06
N SER A 165 -1.16 5.30 -16.88
CA SER A 165 -0.01 4.82 -17.68
C SER A 165 -0.42 3.91 -18.83
N ILE A 166 -1.72 3.66 -18.95
CA ILE A 166 -2.29 2.70 -19.88
C ILE A 166 -2.58 3.45 -21.19
N PRO A 167 -2.31 2.88 -22.37
CA PRO A 167 -2.37 3.61 -23.63
C PRO A 167 -3.80 4.06 -24.00
N THR A 168 -4.85 3.41 -23.48
CA THR A 168 -6.24 3.75 -23.79
C THR A 168 -7.17 3.70 -22.57
N ALA A 169 -8.22 4.53 -22.61
CA ALA A 169 -9.27 4.55 -21.60
C ALA A 169 -10.03 3.21 -21.48
N GLU A 170 -10.18 2.48 -22.59
CA GLU A 170 -10.82 1.17 -22.59
C GLU A 170 -10.02 0.13 -21.81
N GLU A 171 -8.70 0.07 -22.03
CA GLU A 171 -7.82 -0.83 -21.30
C GLU A 171 -7.76 -0.50 -19.82
N GLU A 172 -7.78 0.79 -19.50
CA GLU A 172 -7.90 1.24 -18.12
C GLU A 172 -9.22 0.80 -17.50
N SER A 173 -10.34 0.99 -18.20
CA SER A 173 -11.66 0.58 -17.71
C SER A 173 -11.74 -0.94 -17.46
N LYS A 174 -11.09 -1.75 -18.29
CA LYS A 174 -10.95 -3.20 -18.06
C LYS A 174 -10.20 -3.48 -16.76
N TYR A 175 -9.08 -2.81 -16.53
CA TYR A 175 -8.31 -3.00 -15.29
C TYR A 175 -9.09 -2.53 -14.06
N ILE A 176 -9.74 -1.36 -14.15
CA ILE A 176 -10.57 -0.77 -13.09
C ILE A 176 -11.74 -1.67 -12.71
N SER A 177 -12.49 -2.14 -13.70
CA SER A 177 -13.62 -3.03 -13.47
C SER A 177 -13.18 -4.32 -12.76
N ILE A 178 -12.07 -4.93 -13.19
CA ILE A 178 -11.58 -6.16 -12.57
C ILE A 178 -11.20 -5.93 -11.11
N TYR A 179 -10.34 -4.94 -10.80
CA TYR A 179 -9.92 -4.74 -9.41
C TYR A 179 -11.10 -4.34 -8.53
N THR A 180 -12.04 -3.55 -9.06
CA THR A 180 -13.22 -3.10 -8.31
C THR A 180 -14.11 -4.30 -7.97
N VAL A 181 -14.32 -5.22 -8.91
CA VAL A 181 -15.04 -6.47 -8.68
C VAL A 181 -14.33 -7.34 -7.64
N LEU A 182 -13.02 -7.55 -7.77
CA LEU A 182 -12.27 -8.39 -6.82
C LEU A 182 -12.26 -7.82 -5.41
N VAL A 183 -12.05 -6.51 -5.27
CA VAL A 183 -12.14 -5.81 -3.97
C VAL A 183 -13.56 -5.97 -3.40
N SER A 184 -14.60 -5.77 -4.22
CA SER A 184 -15.99 -5.93 -3.79
C SER A 184 -16.31 -7.35 -3.33
N LEU A 185 -15.84 -8.38 -4.03
CA LEU A 185 -16.02 -9.78 -3.63
C LEU A 185 -15.38 -10.07 -2.27
N ILE A 186 -14.20 -9.53 -2.00
CA ILE A 186 -13.53 -9.66 -0.69
C ILE A 186 -14.31 -8.90 0.38
N SER A 187 -14.70 -7.64 0.12
CA SER A 187 -15.49 -6.82 1.05
C SER A 187 -16.79 -7.51 1.45
N LEU A 188 -17.56 -7.98 0.46
CA LEU A 188 -18.85 -8.63 0.66
C LEU A 188 -18.75 -10.00 1.34
N SER A 189 -17.56 -10.62 1.35
CA SER A 189 -17.27 -11.87 2.05
C SER A 189 -16.88 -11.66 3.52
N GLY A 190 -17.01 -10.44 4.06
CA GLY A 190 -16.59 -10.09 5.43
C GLY A 190 -15.12 -9.66 5.53
N GLY A 191 -14.53 -9.18 4.42
CA GLY A 191 -13.17 -8.63 4.38
C GLY A 191 -12.04 -9.66 4.23
N GLN A 192 -12.35 -10.95 4.23
CA GLN A 192 -11.42 -12.04 3.94
C GLN A 192 -12.05 -13.04 2.98
N LEU A 193 -11.30 -13.50 1.98
CA LEU A 193 -11.78 -14.44 0.99
C LEU A 193 -10.81 -15.61 0.81
N PRO A 194 -11.18 -16.85 1.18
CA PRO A 194 -10.35 -18.03 0.95
C PRO A 194 -9.94 -18.19 -0.53
N VAL A 195 -8.72 -18.66 -0.77
CA VAL A 195 -8.19 -18.85 -2.14
C VAL A 195 -9.12 -19.71 -3.01
N THR A 196 -9.67 -20.79 -2.47
CA THR A 196 -10.61 -21.67 -3.20
C THR A 196 -11.90 -20.95 -3.62
N LYS A 197 -12.42 -20.02 -2.79
CA LYS A 197 -13.57 -19.19 -3.16
C LYS A 197 -13.20 -18.16 -4.23
N MET A 198 -12.01 -17.56 -4.12
CA MET A 198 -11.50 -16.62 -5.13
C MET A 198 -11.37 -17.31 -6.50
N GLU A 199 -10.76 -18.49 -6.56
CA GLU A 199 -10.61 -19.27 -7.79
C GLU A 199 -11.97 -19.61 -8.42
N ARG A 200 -12.95 -19.96 -7.59
CA ARG A 200 -14.33 -20.20 -8.05
C ARG A 200 -14.97 -18.95 -8.65
N TYR A 201 -14.74 -17.76 -8.06
CA TYR A 201 -15.23 -16.51 -8.63
C TYR A 201 -14.52 -16.16 -9.94
N LEU A 202 -13.20 -16.32 -10.02
CA LEU A 202 -12.43 -16.10 -11.25
C LEU A 202 -12.92 -17.01 -12.39
N ARG A 203 -13.20 -18.29 -12.10
CA ARG A 203 -13.81 -19.20 -13.06
C ARG A 203 -15.18 -18.73 -13.57
N ARG A 204 -16.01 -18.18 -12.67
CA ARG A 204 -17.32 -17.63 -13.06
C ARG A 204 -17.20 -16.36 -13.90
N LEU A 205 -16.11 -15.62 -13.73
CA LEU A 205 -15.76 -14.45 -14.55
C LEU A 205 -15.03 -14.83 -15.84
N GLN A 206 -14.81 -16.12 -16.11
CA GLN A 206 -14.01 -16.62 -17.24
C GLN A 206 -12.57 -16.07 -17.23
N MET A 207 -12.00 -15.96 -16.02
CA MET A 207 -10.68 -15.42 -15.76
C MET A 207 -9.81 -16.39 -14.96
N GLU A 208 -10.03 -17.70 -15.07
CA GLU A 208 -9.22 -18.70 -14.36
C GLU A 208 -7.74 -18.64 -14.77
N ASP A 209 -7.47 -18.67 -16.08
CA ASP A 209 -6.11 -18.76 -16.61
C ASP A 209 -5.69 -17.47 -17.33
N ASN A 210 -6.63 -16.83 -18.03
CA ASN A 210 -6.38 -15.68 -18.88
C ASN A 210 -7.20 -14.45 -18.49
N THR A 211 -6.72 -13.26 -18.86
CA THR A 211 -7.41 -12.00 -18.60
C THR A 211 -7.48 -11.12 -19.84
N PRO A 212 -8.49 -10.23 -19.94
CA PRO A 212 -8.62 -9.28 -21.04
C PRO A 212 -7.70 -8.04 -20.89
N VAL A 213 -6.80 -8.02 -19.90
CA VAL A 213 -5.92 -6.87 -19.62
C VAL A 213 -4.64 -6.98 -20.44
N THR A 214 -4.41 -6.01 -21.32
CA THR A 214 -3.20 -5.92 -22.16
C THR A 214 -1.93 -5.95 -21.31
N GLY A 215 -0.95 -6.77 -21.71
CA GLY A 215 0.31 -6.97 -20.98
C GLY A 215 0.21 -7.89 -19.75
N TYR A 216 -1.00 -8.32 -19.36
CA TYR A 216 -1.25 -9.21 -18.23
C TYR A 216 -2.14 -10.39 -18.64
N ALA A 217 -1.78 -11.04 -19.75
CA ALA A 217 -2.58 -12.11 -20.36
C ALA A 217 -2.89 -13.25 -19.37
N LYS A 218 -1.98 -13.60 -18.46
CA LYS A 218 -2.20 -14.62 -17.42
C LYS A 218 -2.80 -14.03 -16.15
N THR A 219 -3.80 -14.70 -15.58
CA THR A 219 -4.45 -14.29 -14.32
C THR A 219 -3.48 -14.14 -13.17
N GLU A 220 -2.51 -15.04 -13.04
CA GLU A 220 -1.48 -14.94 -11.99
C GLU A 220 -0.64 -13.67 -12.08
N LEU A 221 -0.33 -13.20 -13.29
CA LEU A 221 0.43 -11.96 -13.50
C LEU A 221 -0.42 -10.74 -13.12
N LEU A 222 -1.71 -10.77 -13.47
CA LEU A 222 -2.65 -9.73 -13.06
C LEU A 222 -2.79 -9.65 -11.53
N LEU A 223 -2.97 -10.80 -10.86
CA LEU A 223 -3.07 -10.84 -9.39
C LEU A 223 -1.79 -10.32 -8.71
N LYS A 224 -0.61 -10.67 -9.24
CA LYS A 224 0.68 -10.12 -8.76
C LYS A 224 0.77 -8.61 -8.94
N ARG A 225 0.26 -8.08 -10.05
CA ARG A 225 0.17 -6.63 -10.29
C ARG A 225 -0.73 -5.95 -9.27
N LEU A 226 -1.92 -6.48 -9.06
CA LEU A 226 -2.90 -5.96 -8.09
C LEU A 226 -2.34 -5.97 -6.66
N GLU A 227 -1.57 -6.99 -6.32
CA GLU A 227 -0.88 -7.06 -5.02
C GLU A 227 0.23 -6.01 -4.89
N LYS A 228 1.03 -5.83 -5.96
CA LYS A 228 2.11 -4.82 -6.00
C LYS A 228 1.56 -3.39 -5.91
N GLU A 229 0.45 -3.11 -6.58
CA GLU A 229 -0.23 -1.80 -6.56
C GLU A 229 -1.06 -1.60 -5.27
N GLY A 230 -1.27 -2.66 -4.48
CA GLY A 230 -1.88 -2.58 -3.15
C GLY A 230 -3.40 -2.64 -3.12
N TYR A 231 -4.03 -3.19 -4.17
CA TYR A 231 -5.48 -3.43 -4.22
C TYR A 231 -5.89 -4.65 -3.38
N ILE A 232 -5.12 -5.73 -3.48
CA ILE A 232 -5.35 -6.98 -2.74
C ILE A 232 -4.04 -7.45 -2.08
N THR A 233 -4.12 -8.36 -1.12
CA THR A 233 -2.94 -8.97 -0.50
C THR A 233 -3.27 -10.41 -0.13
N LYS A 234 -2.34 -11.33 -0.37
CA LYS A 234 -2.48 -12.72 0.02
C LYS A 234 -1.88 -12.90 1.42
N ILE A 235 -2.65 -13.49 2.33
CA ILE A 235 -2.23 -13.79 3.69
C ILE A 235 -2.30 -15.29 3.91
N LYS A 236 -1.23 -15.83 4.49
CA LYS A 236 -1.15 -17.22 4.94
C LYS A 236 -1.24 -17.25 6.46
N GLU A 237 -2.10 -18.10 6.98
CA GLU A 237 -2.30 -18.31 8.40
C GLU A 237 -2.11 -19.79 8.73
N LEU A 238 -1.21 -20.06 9.68
CA LEU A 238 -1.01 -21.41 10.19
C LEU A 238 -2.15 -21.74 11.16
N VAL A 239 -2.95 -22.74 10.81
CA VAL A 239 -4.03 -23.25 11.64
C VAL A 239 -3.57 -24.58 12.24
N GLY A 240 -3.19 -24.55 13.52
CA GLY A 240 -2.89 -25.76 14.28
C GLY A 240 -1.77 -26.61 13.65
N ALA A 241 -1.97 -27.94 13.61
CA ALA A 241 -0.99 -28.99 13.38
C ALA A 241 -0.40 -29.04 11.93
N GLY A 242 0.09 -27.91 11.42
CA GLY A 242 0.83 -27.82 10.17
C GLY A 242 0.02 -27.41 8.94
N ASP A 243 -1.30 -27.24 9.05
CA ASP A 243 -2.14 -26.80 7.94
C ASP A 243 -2.08 -25.27 7.77
N GLU A 244 -1.90 -24.82 6.52
CA GLU A 244 -1.88 -23.40 6.15
C GLU A 244 -3.20 -23.00 5.46
N ASP A 245 -3.99 -22.17 6.13
CA ASP A 245 -5.12 -21.48 5.48
C ASP A 245 -4.62 -20.25 4.75
N VAL A 246 -5.06 -20.09 3.50
CA VAL A 246 -4.65 -18.98 2.65
C VAL A 246 -5.86 -18.19 2.18
N PHE A 247 -5.85 -16.90 2.45
CA PHE A 247 -6.93 -15.98 2.14
C PHE A 247 -6.45 -14.68 1.50
N TRP A 248 -7.31 -14.08 0.70
CA TRP A 248 -7.15 -12.77 0.11
C TRP A 248 -7.83 -11.72 0.99
N VAL A 249 -7.15 -10.59 1.16
CA VAL A 249 -7.68 -9.41 1.85
C VAL A 249 -7.53 -8.18 0.96
N ILE A 250 -8.28 -7.14 1.28
CA ILE A 250 -8.18 -5.85 0.61
C ILE A 250 -6.90 -5.15 1.07
N GLY A 251 -6.07 -4.75 0.11
CA GLY A 251 -4.87 -3.96 0.37
C GLY A 251 -5.20 -2.49 0.68
N PRO A 252 -4.21 -1.70 1.16
CA PRO A 252 -4.45 -0.32 1.56
C PRO A 252 -5.04 0.58 0.47
N ARG A 253 -4.59 0.41 -0.78
CA ARG A 253 -5.06 1.23 -1.91
C ARG A 253 -6.50 0.90 -2.29
N GLY A 254 -6.83 -0.39 -2.33
CA GLY A 254 -8.20 -0.84 -2.62
C GLY A 254 -9.24 -0.29 -1.63
N ARG A 255 -8.85 -0.07 -0.37
CA ARG A 255 -9.74 0.53 0.63
C ARG A 255 -9.97 2.02 0.43
N VAL A 256 -8.97 2.75 -0.06
CA VAL A 256 -9.06 4.20 -0.27
C VAL A 256 -9.79 4.51 -1.59
N GLU A 257 -9.46 3.80 -2.67
CA GLU A 257 -10.03 4.09 -3.99
C GLU A 257 -11.41 3.48 -4.22
N VAL A 258 -11.66 2.26 -3.74
CA VAL A 258 -12.98 1.62 -3.88
C VAL A 258 -13.81 1.89 -2.63
N GLY A 259 -13.28 1.55 -1.46
CA GLY A 259 -13.97 1.74 -0.17
C GLY A 259 -15.35 1.07 -0.10
N ASP A 260 -16.10 1.34 0.96
CA ASP A 260 -17.44 0.76 1.13
C ASP A 260 -18.44 1.34 0.13
N ASP A 261 -18.27 2.62 -0.24
CA ASP A 261 -19.18 3.31 -1.15
C ASP A 261 -19.00 2.87 -2.61
N GLY A 262 -17.78 2.58 -3.06
CA GLY A 262 -17.54 2.00 -4.38
C GLY A 262 -18.11 0.58 -4.48
N VAL A 263 -18.03 -0.23 -3.42
CA VAL A 263 -18.65 -1.56 -3.37
C VAL A 263 -20.18 -1.46 -3.46
N LYS A 264 -20.80 -0.54 -2.70
CA LYS A 264 -22.25 -0.29 -2.77
C LYS A 264 -22.65 0.22 -4.16
N GLY A 265 -21.87 1.15 -4.72
CA GLY A 265 -22.09 1.69 -6.05
C GLY A 265 -22.08 0.60 -7.11
N LEU A 266 -21.07 -0.28 -7.11
CA LEU A 266 -21.00 -1.42 -8.02
C LEU A 266 -22.21 -2.34 -7.85
N ALA A 267 -22.55 -2.70 -6.61
CA ALA A 267 -23.69 -3.59 -6.36
C ALA A 267 -25.00 -2.99 -6.87
N ARG A 268 -25.27 -1.70 -6.61
CA ARG A 268 -26.45 -0.99 -7.15
C ARG A 268 -26.48 -1.03 -8.67
N THR A 269 -25.36 -0.75 -9.33
CA THR A 269 -25.27 -0.78 -10.79
C THR A 269 -25.51 -2.18 -11.38
N VAL A 270 -24.95 -3.23 -10.76
CA VAL A 270 -25.08 -4.61 -11.26
C VAL A 270 -26.49 -5.14 -11.09
N TYR A 271 -27.13 -4.84 -9.95
CA TYR A 271 -28.48 -5.29 -9.68
C TYR A 271 -29.56 -4.41 -10.32
N GLY A 272 -29.21 -3.20 -10.75
CA GLY A 272 -30.09 -2.28 -11.46
C GLY A 272 -31.18 -1.65 -10.59
N GLU A 273 -32.15 -1.01 -11.23
CA GLU A 273 -33.32 -0.45 -10.56
C GLU A 273 -34.22 -1.58 -10.05
N MET A 274 -34.26 -1.73 -8.73
CA MET A 274 -35.27 -2.53 -8.05
C MET A 274 -36.39 -1.61 -7.55
N GLY A 275 -37.57 -2.18 -7.26
CA GLY A 275 -38.57 -1.46 -6.46
C GLY A 275 -38.02 -1.09 -5.08
N GLU A 276 -38.65 -0.12 -4.41
CA GLU A 276 -38.20 0.43 -3.12
C GLU A 276 -37.87 -0.67 -2.09
N GLU A 277 -38.74 -1.68 -1.95
CA GLU A 277 -38.53 -2.81 -1.04
C GLU A 277 -37.30 -3.67 -1.39
N GLY A 278 -37.03 -3.86 -2.69
CA GLY A 278 -35.88 -4.62 -3.16
C GLY A 278 -34.57 -3.87 -2.96
N GLN A 279 -34.60 -2.55 -3.14
CA GLN A 279 -33.45 -1.69 -2.89
C GLN A 279 -33.10 -1.66 -1.39
N ASP A 280 -34.11 -1.56 -0.53
CA ASP A 280 -33.94 -1.63 0.92
C ASP A 280 -33.36 -2.97 1.40
N ASP A 281 -33.84 -4.09 0.86
CA ASP A 281 -33.27 -5.40 1.20
C ASP A 281 -31.83 -5.56 0.71
N LEU A 282 -31.50 -5.05 -0.47
CA LEU A 282 -30.12 -5.02 -0.98
C LEU A 282 -29.23 -4.20 -0.05
N GLU A 283 -29.65 -3.01 0.37
CA GLU A 283 -28.90 -2.16 1.31
C GLU A 283 -28.69 -2.83 2.66
N ARG A 284 -29.71 -3.48 3.20
CA ARG A 284 -29.59 -4.25 4.45
C ARG A 284 -28.61 -5.41 4.33
N ARG A 285 -28.61 -6.13 3.21
CA ARG A 285 -27.65 -7.22 2.94
C ARG A 285 -26.22 -6.68 2.82
N MET A 286 -26.03 -5.58 2.08
CA MET A 286 -24.73 -4.93 1.95
C MET A 286 -24.20 -4.42 3.29
N GLY A 287 -25.05 -3.79 4.10
CA GLY A 287 -24.68 -3.31 5.44
C GLY A 287 -24.20 -4.44 6.36
N ARG A 288 -24.87 -5.59 6.31
CA ARG A 288 -24.43 -6.81 7.02
C ARG A 288 -23.10 -7.34 6.49
N SER A 289 -22.96 -7.47 5.16
CA SER A 289 -21.76 -8.03 4.53
C SER A 289 -20.51 -7.17 4.70
N LEU A 290 -20.66 -5.84 4.71
CA LEU A 290 -19.56 -4.88 4.92
C LEU A 290 -19.21 -4.68 6.40
N GLY A 291 -19.97 -5.27 7.33
CA GLY A 291 -19.78 -5.08 8.77
C GLY A 291 -20.06 -3.65 9.25
N LEU A 292 -20.84 -2.87 8.47
CA LEU A 292 -21.17 -1.47 8.78
C LEU A 292 -22.06 -1.36 10.03
N ASN A 293 -22.85 -2.40 10.33
CA ASN A 293 -23.72 -2.43 11.51
C ASN A 293 -22.96 -2.60 12.84
N ASP A 294 -21.74 -3.13 12.83
CA ASP A 294 -20.89 -3.28 14.03
C ASP A 294 -19.93 -2.11 14.23
N ARG A 295 -19.77 -1.25 13.21
CA ARG A 295 -18.95 -0.04 13.26
C ARG A 295 -19.83 1.10 13.80
N ALA A 296 -19.90 1.20 15.13
CA ALA A 296 -20.53 2.35 15.77
C ALA A 296 -19.99 3.66 15.15
N PRO A 297 -20.85 4.65 14.84
CA PRO A 297 -20.39 5.89 14.24
C PRO A 297 -19.45 6.57 15.23
N VAL A 298 -18.19 6.76 14.80
CA VAL A 298 -17.30 7.71 15.45
C VAL A 298 -17.95 9.07 15.22
N LYS A 299 -18.68 9.56 16.22
CA LYS A 299 -19.26 10.90 16.19
C LYS A 299 -18.15 11.88 15.84
N SER A 300 -18.23 12.44 14.62
CA SER A 300 -17.64 13.71 14.29
C SER A 300 -18.01 14.68 15.40
N THR A 301 -17.01 15.13 16.15
CA THR A 301 -17.21 16.15 17.17
C THR A 301 -17.35 17.47 16.43
N GLU A 302 -18.54 17.72 15.89
CA GLU A 302 -18.94 19.08 15.53
C GLU A 302 -19.03 19.88 16.82
N GLN A 303 -18.25 20.96 16.85
CA GLN A 303 -18.34 22.01 17.83
C GLN A 303 -19.75 22.58 17.80
N ASP A 304 -20.49 22.40 18.88
CA ASP A 304 -21.50 23.39 19.28
C ASP A 304 -21.14 23.88 20.69
N GLY A 305 -20.95 25.18 20.77
CA GLY A 305 -20.59 25.88 21.99
C GLY A 305 -21.84 26.15 22.82
N GLY A 306 -21.86 25.71 24.06
CA GLY A 306 -22.96 26.08 24.95
C GLY A 306 -22.98 25.38 26.29
N GLY A 307 -22.30 25.98 27.28
CA GLY A 307 -22.83 26.09 28.63
C GLY A 307 -22.62 24.94 29.63
N GLY A 308 -22.02 25.29 30.77
CA GLY A 308 -22.46 24.75 32.07
C GLY A 308 -21.55 23.72 32.74
N GLN A 309 -20.43 24.17 33.31
CA GLN A 309 -19.73 23.40 34.34
C GLN A 309 -20.63 23.27 35.60
N LYS A 310 -21.03 22.05 35.95
CA LYS A 310 -21.37 21.69 37.33
C LYS A 310 -20.69 20.39 37.77
N LYS A 311 -19.86 20.56 38.79
CA LYS A 311 -19.17 19.53 39.58
C LYS A 311 -20.17 18.49 40.14
N ARG A 312 -19.84 17.20 39.99
CA ARG A 312 -20.29 16.09 40.87
C ARG A 312 -19.00 15.32 41.19
N GLY A 313 -18.51 15.22 42.43
CA GLY A 313 -19.22 14.79 43.63
C GLY A 313 -18.90 13.31 43.86
N ARG A 314 -17.66 13.02 44.31
CA ARG A 314 -17.12 11.68 44.58
C ARG A 314 -17.79 11.11 45.84
N LYS A 315 -18.66 10.10 45.70
CA LYS A 315 -19.27 9.39 46.84
C LYS A 315 -18.44 8.14 47.13
N ARG A 316 -17.84 8.10 48.33
CA ARG A 316 -17.19 6.95 48.97
C ARG A 316 -18.21 5.81 49.11
N LYS A 317 -17.78 4.57 48.82
CA LYS A 317 -18.52 3.34 49.10
C LYS A 317 -17.92 2.75 50.38
N GLU A 318 -18.76 2.60 51.40
CA GLU A 318 -18.46 1.90 52.66
C GLU A 318 -18.27 0.40 52.38
N VAL A 319 -17.40 -0.21 53.18
CA VAL A 319 -17.04 -1.62 53.20
C VAL A 319 -17.96 -2.28 54.22
N ASP A 320 -18.67 -3.32 53.79
CA ASP A 320 -19.50 -4.17 54.65
C ASP A 320 -18.63 -5.34 55.14
N GLU A 321 -18.71 -5.61 56.43
CA GLU A 321 -18.07 -6.72 57.13
C GLU A 321 -18.89 -7.99 56.90
N GLU A 322 -18.27 -9.05 56.38
CA GLU A 322 -18.81 -10.42 56.51
C GLU A 322 -17.73 -11.32 57.10
N GLN A 323 -18.17 -12.07 58.10
CA GLN A 323 -17.45 -12.89 59.06
C GLN A 323 -16.74 -14.07 58.41
N GLU A 324 -15.52 -14.34 58.88
CA GLU A 324 -14.79 -15.59 58.68
C GLU A 324 -15.38 -16.66 59.60
N GLU A 325 -15.85 -17.78 59.01
CA GLU A 325 -16.05 -19.04 59.72
C GLU A 325 -14.73 -19.83 59.65
N GLU A 326 -14.20 -20.17 60.83
CA GLU A 326 -13.10 -21.09 61.07
C GLU A 326 -13.57 -22.53 60.83
N ASP A 327 -12.86 -23.27 59.97
CA ASP A 327 -12.86 -24.74 59.97
C ASP A 327 -11.41 -25.20 60.23
N ASP A 328 -11.17 -25.66 61.47
CA ASP A 328 -9.98 -26.40 61.89
C ASP A 328 -10.14 -27.88 61.48
N GLU A 329 -9.25 -28.38 60.62
CA GLU A 329 -9.04 -29.83 60.42
C GLU A 329 -7.69 -30.26 61.03
N ASP A 330 -7.83 -31.03 62.11
CA ASP A 330 -6.98 -32.08 62.69
C ASP A 330 -5.52 -32.24 62.21
N ASP A 331 -4.62 -32.04 63.18
CA ASP A 331 -3.21 -32.45 63.14
C ASP A 331 -3.08 -33.87 63.74
N ASP A 332 -2.53 -34.78 62.95
CA ASP A 332 -2.33 -36.19 63.29
C ASP A 332 -0.82 -36.44 63.42
N LYS A 333 -0.33 -36.81 64.62
CA LYS A 333 0.54 -37.98 64.89
C LYS A 333 1.37 -37.92 66.19
N GLU A 334 1.28 -39.04 66.90
CA GLU A 334 2.25 -39.77 67.75
C GLU A 334 3.38 -39.03 68.50
#